data_AF-A0A6P1CX23-F1
#
_entry.id   AF-A0A6P1CX23-F1
#
_cell.length_a   1.000
_cell.length_b   1.000
_cell.length_c   1.000
_cell.angle_alpha   90.00
_cell.angle_beta   90.00
_cell.angle_gamma   90.00
#
_symmetry.space_group_name_H-M   'P 1'
#
loop_
_entity.id
_entity.type
_entity.pdbx_description
1 polymer ?
#
loop_
_entity_poly.entity_id
_entity_poly.type
_entity_poly.pdbx_seq_one_letter_code
_entity_poly.pdbx_strand_id
1 'polypeptide(L)'
;AATLRGMMADAQLDPEFAEHFRAWVNERREIVAVILTRGMRRGELAADLDVEYAVDLIFGPFWYRLLVEHAPLDAADVRSQIRRLLTGFVA
;
A
#
# COMPACT_ATOMS: atom_id res chain seq x y z
N ALA A 1 1.16 -15.57 -1.09
CA ALA A 1 0.56 -14.85 -2.22
C ALA A 1 -0.82 -15.41 -2.60
N ALA A 2 -0.95 -16.70 -2.93
CA ALA A 2 -2.22 -17.32 -3.35
C ALA A 2 -3.38 -17.10 -2.38
N THR A 3 -3.18 -17.30 -1.06
CA THR A 3 -4.22 -17.06 -0.05
C THR A 3 -4.74 -15.63 -0.05
N LEU A 4 -3.85 -14.64 -0.13
CA LEU A 4 -4.24 -13.22 -0.10
C LEU A 4 -5.01 -12.81 -1.36
N ARG A 5 -4.65 -13.39 -2.52
CA ARG A 5 -5.44 -13.22 -3.75
C ARG A 5 -6.83 -13.85 -3.63
N GLY A 6 -6.92 -15.05 -3.06
CA GLY A 6 -8.20 -15.72 -2.81
C GLY A 6 -9.10 -14.85 -1.93
N MET A 7 -8.56 -14.35 -0.81
CA MET A 7 -9.29 -13.43 0.06
C MET A 7 -9.74 -12.15 -0.66
N MET A 8 -8.88 -11.53 -1.48
CA MET A 8 -9.29 -10.35 -2.26
C MET A 8 -10.43 -10.69 -3.23
N ALA A 9 -10.37 -11.85 -3.90
CA ALA A 9 -11.43 -12.30 -4.80
C ALA A 9 -12.74 -12.58 -4.05
N ASP A 10 -12.68 -13.28 -2.91
CA ASP A 10 -13.84 -13.55 -2.06
C ASP A 10 -14.50 -12.25 -1.57
N ALA A 11 -13.69 -11.24 -1.21
CA ALA A 11 -14.18 -9.92 -0.81
C ALA A 11 -14.91 -9.15 -1.93
N GLN A 12 -14.79 -9.56 -3.20
CA GLN A 12 -15.60 -8.98 -4.29
C GLN A 12 -16.96 -9.65 -4.44
N LEU A 13 -17.14 -10.84 -3.86
CA LEU A 13 -18.32 -11.69 -4.07
C LEU A 13 -19.19 -11.80 -2.83
N ASP A 14 -18.60 -11.69 -1.64
CA ASP A 14 -19.28 -11.81 -0.35
C ASP A 14 -19.19 -10.48 0.44
N PRO A 15 -20.32 -9.76 0.59
CA PRO A 15 -20.36 -8.50 1.33
C PRO A 15 -20.00 -8.62 2.81
N GLU A 16 -20.34 -9.72 3.47
CA GLU A 16 -20.03 -9.94 4.89
C GLU A 16 -18.51 -10.15 5.04
N PHE A 17 -17.91 -10.97 4.18
CA PHE A 17 -16.47 -11.13 4.16
C PHE A 17 -15.76 -9.81 3.79
N ALA A 18 -16.33 -9.02 2.86
CA ALA A 18 -15.76 -7.75 2.42
C ALA A 18 -15.63 -6.73 3.57
N GLU A 19 -16.55 -6.73 4.54
CA GLU A 19 -16.44 -5.86 5.72
C GLU A 19 -15.21 -6.22 6.57
N HIS A 20 -15.06 -7.50 6.90
CA HIS A 20 -13.92 -8.00 7.66
C HIS A 20 -12.60 -7.80 6.93
N PHE A 21 -12.58 -8.06 5.62
CA PHE A 21 -11.40 -7.87 4.79
C PHE A 21 -11.01 -6.39 4.69
N ARG A 22 -11.97 -5.47 4.56
CA ARG A 22 -11.69 -4.01 4.56
C ARG A 22 -11.17 -3.55 5.92
N ALA A 23 -11.74 -4.02 7.02
CA ALA A 23 -11.21 -3.71 8.36
C ALA A 23 -9.76 -4.18 8.50
N TRP A 24 -9.47 -5.41 8.06
CA TRP A 24 -8.12 -5.95 8.01
C TRP A 24 -7.19 -5.10 7.14
N VAL A 25 -7.60 -4.68 5.93
CA VAL A 25 -6.80 -3.78 5.09
C VAL A 25 -6.53 -2.44 5.80
N ASN A 26 -7.53 -1.86 6.44
CA ASN A 26 -7.42 -0.56 7.12
C ASN A 26 -6.41 -0.59 8.27
N GLU A 27 -6.35 -1.66 9.07
CA GLU A 27 -5.32 -1.81 10.12
C GLU A 27 -3.89 -1.68 9.54
N ARG A 28 -3.64 -2.21 8.34
CA ARG A 28 -2.31 -2.10 7.69
C ARG A 28 -2.08 -0.69 7.15
N ARG A 29 -3.12 -0.04 6.63
CA ARG A 29 -3.08 1.35 6.17
C ARG A 29 -2.71 2.31 7.31
N GLU A 30 -3.32 2.13 8.48
CA GLU A 30 -3.06 2.94 9.68
C GLU A 30 -1.60 2.86 10.13
N ILE A 31 -0.98 1.68 10.08
CA ILE A 31 0.44 1.52 10.42
C ILE A 31 1.32 2.40 9.51
N VAL A 32 1.05 2.41 8.21
CA VAL A 32 1.79 3.22 7.24
C VAL A 32 1.53 4.71 7.47
N ALA A 33 0.27 5.10 7.70
CA ALA A 33 -0.11 6.47 8.01
C ALA A 33 0.63 7.03 9.24
N VAL A 34 0.78 6.22 10.30
CA VAL A 34 1.56 6.58 11.49
C VAL A 34 3.04 6.80 11.16
N ILE A 35 3.64 5.95 10.31
CA ILE A 35 5.04 6.09 9.89
C ILE A 35 5.24 7.40 9.11
N LEU A 36 4.36 7.68 8.14
CA LEU A 36 4.40 8.91 7.34
C LEU A 36 4.22 10.15 8.22
N THR A 37 3.23 10.15 9.12
CA THR A 37 2.98 11.24 10.06
C THR A 37 4.20 11.52 10.95
N ARG A 38 4.91 10.48 11.39
CA ARG A 38 6.16 10.64 12.16
C ARG A 38 7.27 11.26 11.30
N GLY A 39 7.38 10.88 10.02
CA GLY A 39 8.31 11.49 9.07
C GLY A 39 8.03 12.98 8.85
N MET A 40 6.76 13.35 8.69
CA MET A 40 6.33 14.75 8.58
C MET A 40 6.72 15.55 9.83
N ARG A 41 6.47 15.02 11.04
CA ARG A 41 6.84 15.68 12.30
C ARG A 41 8.35 15.89 12.48
N ARG A 42 9.18 15.04 11.85
CA ARG A 42 10.65 15.19 11.84
C ARG A 42 11.15 16.13 10.75
N GLY A 43 10.28 16.61 9.87
CA GLY A 43 10.66 17.41 8.70
C GLY A 43 11.32 16.58 7.58
N GLU A 44 11.16 15.26 7.59
CA GLU A 44 11.67 14.37 6.53
C GLU A 44 10.73 14.28 5.32
N LEU A 45 9.45 14.60 5.53
CA LEU A 45 8.41 14.61 4.51
C LEU A 45 7.75 15.99 4.46
N ALA A 46 7.12 16.31 3.33
CA ALA A 46 6.39 17.57 3.16
C ALA A 46 5.31 17.74 4.24
N ALA A 47 5.19 18.96 4.78
CA ALA A 47 4.26 19.26 5.87
C ALA A 47 2.79 19.16 5.44
N ASP A 48 2.53 19.31 4.14
CA ASP A 48 1.24 19.22 3.47
C ASP A 48 1.04 17.90 2.71
N LEU A 49 1.87 16.88 2.99
CA LEU A 49 1.70 15.54 2.40
C LEU A 49 0.30 15.00 2.70
N ASP A 50 -0.46 14.68 1.65
CA ASP A 50 -1.68 13.89 1.76
C ASP A 50 -1.32 12.45 2.16
N VAL A 51 -1.56 12.13 3.43
CA VAL A 51 -1.19 10.84 4.02
C VAL A 51 -1.99 9.69 3.42
N GLU A 52 -3.30 9.89 3.17
CA GLU A 52 -4.15 8.83 2.62
C GLU A 52 -3.74 8.50 1.18
N TYR A 53 -3.47 9.53 0.39
CA TYR A 53 -2.97 9.36 -0.96
C TYR A 53 -1.58 8.68 -0.98
N ALA A 54 -0.68 9.06 -0.06
CA ALA A 54 0.62 8.41 0.07
C ALA A 54 0.50 6.93 0.45
N VAL A 55 -0.45 6.57 1.33
CA VAL A 55 -0.76 5.18 1.67
C VAL A 55 -1.27 4.42 0.44
N ASP A 56 -2.15 5.00 -0.36
CA ASP A 56 -2.64 4.41 -1.60
C ASP A 56 -1.50 4.12 -2.58
N LEU A 57 -0.58 5.08 -2.77
CA LEU A 57 0.56 4.93 -3.65
C LEU A 57 1.56 3.87 -3.17
N ILE A 58 1.67 3.66 -1.86
CA ILE A 58 2.52 2.60 -1.29
C ILE A 58 1.91 1.23 -1.56
N PHE A 59 0.61 1.04 -1.28
CA PHE A 59 -0.03 -0.28 -1.39
C PHE A 59 -0.43 -0.65 -2.82
N GLY A 60 -0.90 0.33 -3.61
CA GLY A 60 -1.49 0.11 -4.93
C GLY A 60 -0.60 -0.69 -5.88
N PRO A 61 0.67 -0.32 -6.10
CA PRO A 61 1.59 -1.08 -6.97
C PRO A 61 1.79 -2.52 -6.51
N PHE A 62 1.85 -2.77 -5.20
CA PHE A 62 2.02 -4.13 -4.68
C PHE A 62 0.75 -4.97 -4.86
N TRP A 63 -0.43 -4.41 -4.66
CA TRP A 63 -1.69 -5.08 -4.99
C TRP A 63 -1.81 -5.36 -6.48
N TYR A 64 -1.47 -4.40 -7.34
CA TYR A 64 -1.52 -4.59 -8.79
C TYR A 64 -0.57 -5.70 -9.27
N ARG A 65 0.66 -5.74 -8.74
CA ARG A 65 1.60 -6.84 -9.00
C ARG A 65 1.12 -8.17 -8.43
N LEU A 66 0.58 -8.18 -7.21
CA LEU A 66 0.09 -9.39 -6.56
C LEU A 66 -1.08 -10.01 -7.33
N LEU A 67 -2.03 -9.19 -7.79
CA LEU A 67 -3.27 -9.65 -8.42
C LEU A 67 -3.09 -9.97 -9.91
N VAL A 68 -2.32 -9.18 -10.64
CA VAL A 68 -2.13 -9.33 -12.10
C VAL A 68 -0.91 -10.17 -12.44
N GLU A 69 0.06 -10.29 -11.51
CA GLU A 69 1.33 -11.01 -11.73
C GLU A 69 2.16 -10.48 -12.91
N HIS A 70 1.93 -9.22 -13.33
CA HIS A 70 2.63 -8.61 -14.47
C HIS A 70 4.11 -8.30 -14.20
N ALA A 71 4.56 -8.35 -12.94
CA ALA A 71 5.95 -8.11 -12.55
C ALA A 71 6.29 -8.81 -11.20
N PRO A 72 7.58 -9.09 -10.93
CA PRO A 72 8.00 -9.70 -9.67
C PRO A 72 7.60 -8.91 -8.43
N LEU A 73 7.42 -9.63 -7.32
CA LEU A 73 7.20 -9.10 -5.99
C LEU A 73 8.28 -9.63 -5.04
N ASP A 74 9.53 -9.24 -5.28
CA ASP A 74 10.65 -9.60 -4.43
C ASP A 74 11.10 -8.42 -3.53
N ALA A 75 11.89 -8.73 -2.50
CA ALA A 75 12.31 -7.74 -1.51
C ALA A 75 13.24 -6.65 -2.09
N ALA A 76 14.00 -6.96 -3.15
CA ALA A 76 14.87 -5.98 -3.80
C ALA A 76 14.02 -4.94 -4.56
N ASP A 77 12.96 -5.40 -5.22
CA ASP A 77 11.99 -4.58 -5.93
C ASP A 77 11.24 -3.63 -4.99
N VAL A 78 10.83 -4.10 -3.80
CA VAL A 78 10.12 -3.27 -2.80
C VAL A 78 10.92 -2.00 -2.47
N ARG A 79 12.22 -2.13 -2.20
CA ARG A 79 13.06 -0.97 -1.85
C ARG A 79 13.14 0.04 -2.99
N SER A 80 13.30 -0.46 -4.22
CA SER A 80 13.36 0.37 -5.42
C SER A 80 12.04 1.10 -5.68
N GLN A 81 10.91 0.43 -5.43
CA GLN A 81 9.58 1.04 -5.56
C GLN A 81 9.36 2.14 -4.54
N ILE A 82 9.62 1.88 -3.26
CA ILE A 82 9.50 2.92 -2.21
C ILE A 82 10.42 4.11 -2.50
N ARG A 83 11.66 3.87 -2.95
CA ARG A 83 12.57 4.96 -3.32
C ARG A 83 11.97 5.83 -4.43
N ARG A 84 11.42 5.21 -5.49
CA ARG A 84 10.79 5.92 -6.61
C ARG A 84 9.57 6.72 -6.16
N LEU A 85 8.75 6.17 -5.27
CA LEU A 85 7.61 6.90 -4.71
C LEU A 85 8.04 8.14 -3.93
N LEU A 86 9.11 8.04 -3.13
CA LEU A 86 9.62 9.17 -2.34
C LEU A 86 10.31 10.24 -3.19
N THR A 87 10.95 9.87 -4.30
CA THR A 87 11.59 10.84 -5.22
C THR A 87 10.63 11.42 -6.25
N GLY A 88 9.44 10.82 -6.41
CA GLY A 88 8.51 11.14 -7.48
C GLY A 88 8.99 10.65 -8.86
N PHE A 89 8.20 10.96 -9.88
CA PHE A 89 8.47 10.61 -11.28
C PHE A 89 9.26 11.69 -12.04
N VAL A 90 9.86 12.65 -11.33
CA VAL A 90 10.60 13.74 -11.97
C VAL A 90 12.04 13.27 -12.22
N ALA A 91 12.49 13.47 -13.46
CA ALA A 91 13.86 13.18 -13.90
C ALA A 91 14.85 14.22 -13.36
#